data_AF-A0A818P035-F1
#
_entry.id   AF-A0A818P035-F1
#
_cell.length_a   1.000
_cell.length_b   1.000
_cell.length_c   1.000
_cell.angle_alpha   90.00
_cell.angle_beta   90.00
_cell.angle_gamma   90.00
#
_symmetry.space_group_name_H-M   'P 1'
#
loop_
_entity.id
_entity.type
_entity.pdbx_description
1 polymer ?
#
loop_
_entity_poly.entity_id
_entity_poly.type
_entity_poly.pdbx_seq_one_letter_code
_entity_poly.pdbx_strand_id
1 'polypeptide(L)'
;YFFIIGTVIDTDIVLRNGFDFYLNSHTTIQVTSQPTFYQVLYDDIGFTSDDIQQLTYYLCHTDVRCTNVIHVPAPIHYATCCVTSDEHKSITTNDSILRTERADMACRQDVWKNNLKCFH
;
A
#
# COMPACT_ATOMS: atom_id res chain seq x y z
N TYR A 1 21.91 -10.50 -8.53
CA TYR A 1 21.75 -9.12 -8.05
C TYR A 1 20.70 -9.12 -6.97
N PHE A 2 21.11 -8.93 -5.71
CA PHE A 2 20.21 -8.79 -4.56
C PHE A 2 19.89 -7.30 -4.45
N PHE A 3 18.65 -6.88 -4.69
CA PHE A 3 18.29 -5.47 -4.55
C PHE A 3 18.25 -5.11 -3.06
N ILE A 4 18.91 -4.01 -2.72
CA ILE A 4 18.98 -3.50 -1.35
C ILE A 4 17.65 -2.79 -1.03
N ILE A 5 17.22 -2.80 0.24
CA ILE A 5 16.04 -2.05 0.67
C ILE A 5 16.23 -0.55 0.44
N GLY A 6 15.16 0.14 0.05
CA GLY A 6 15.21 1.58 -0.26
C GLY A 6 15.85 1.90 -1.62
N THR A 7 16.11 0.90 -2.45
CA THR A 7 16.52 1.16 -3.84
C THR A 7 15.33 1.76 -4.60
N VAL A 8 15.55 2.94 -5.16
CA VAL A 8 14.64 3.58 -6.12
C VAL A 8 15.30 3.61 -7.48
N ILE A 9 14.52 3.32 -8.51
CA ILE A 9 14.94 3.41 -9.90
C ILE A 9 13.97 4.35 -10.62
N ASP A 10 14.48 5.51 -11.00
CA ASP A 10 13.78 6.60 -11.67
C ASP A 10 14.42 6.95 -13.04
N THR A 11 15.51 6.29 -13.43
CA THR A 11 16.21 6.51 -14.71
C THR A 11 16.09 5.32 -15.68
N ASP A 12 16.09 5.62 -16.99
CA ASP A 12 16.12 4.70 -18.15
C ASP A 12 14.92 3.78 -18.41
N ILE A 13 14.22 3.27 -17.38
CA ILE A 13 13.16 2.25 -17.53
C ILE A 13 11.74 2.84 -17.31
N VAL A 14 11.66 4.15 -17.13
CA VAL A 14 10.44 4.89 -16.80
C VAL A 14 9.83 5.60 -18.02
N LEU A 15 8.57 6.00 -17.90
CA LEU A 15 7.81 6.68 -18.94
C LEU A 15 8.41 8.06 -19.23
N ARG A 16 8.81 8.30 -20.48
CA ARG A 16 9.48 9.56 -20.90
C ARG A 16 8.67 10.84 -20.63
N ASN A 17 7.34 10.73 -20.55
CA ASN A 17 6.43 11.88 -20.40
C ASN A 17 5.60 11.82 -19.09
N GLY A 18 5.79 10.79 -18.26
CA GLY A 18 5.05 10.59 -17.03
C GLY A 18 5.94 10.74 -15.81
N PHE A 19 5.31 10.73 -14.63
CA PHE A 19 6.03 10.60 -13.38
C PHE A 19 5.81 9.19 -12.82
N ASP A 20 6.80 8.33 -13.02
CA ASP A 20 6.79 6.93 -12.62
C ASP A 20 8.16 6.48 -12.10
N PHE A 21 8.14 5.53 -11.17
CA PHE A 21 9.35 5.02 -10.53
C PHE A 21 9.14 3.60 -10.00
N TYR A 22 10.25 2.86 -9.90
CA TYR A 22 10.28 1.58 -9.21
C TYR A 22 10.86 1.76 -7.81
N LEU A 23 10.16 1.24 -6.80
CA LEU A 23 10.60 1.28 -5.41
C LEU A 23 10.66 -0.14 -4.84
N ASN A 24 11.78 -0.46 -4.18
CA ASN A 24 11.93 -1.67 -3.38
C ASN A 24 11.90 -1.33 -1.89
N SER A 25 10.75 -1.46 -1.23
CA SER A 25 10.59 -1.09 0.19
C SER A 25 10.97 -2.19 1.18
N HIS A 26 11.01 -3.46 0.76
CA HIS A 26 11.20 -4.60 1.67
C HIS A 26 12.34 -5.51 1.24
N THR A 27 12.93 -6.22 2.21
CA THR A 27 13.88 -7.29 1.92
C THR A 27 13.15 -8.61 1.84
N THR A 28 13.47 -9.41 0.84
CA THR A 28 12.94 -10.76 0.70
C THR A 28 14.06 -11.74 1.00
N ILE A 29 13.86 -12.60 2.00
CA ILE A 29 14.89 -13.53 2.49
C ILE A 29 15.17 -14.65 1.48
N GLN A 30 14.14 -15.06 0.74
CA GLN A 30 14.17 -16.33 0.01
C GLN A 30 13.89 -16.19 -1.49
N VAL A 31 13.40 -15.03 -1.93
CA VAL A 31 13.05 -14.76 -3.33
C VAL A 31 13.76 -13.47 -3.75
N THR A 32 13.99 -13.28 -5.05
CA THR A 32 14.37 -11.96 -5.57
C THR A 32 13.29 -10.96 -5.18
N SER A 33 13.69 -9.88 -4.50
CA SER A 33 12.76 -8.80 -4.17
C SER A 33 12.18 -8.22 -5.44
N GLN A 34 10.85 -8.27 -5.55
CA GLN A 34 10.11 -7.71 -6.67
C GLN A 34 9.89 -6.22 -6.40
N PRO A 35 10.51 -5.31 -7.19
CA PRO A 35 10.24 -3.89 -7.04
C PRO A 35 8.82 -3.57 -7.48
N THR A 36 8.17 -2.68 -6.74
CA THR A 36 6.83 -2.17 -7.07
C THR A 36 6.92 -0.97 -8.00
N PHE A 37 6.12 -0.98 -9.05
CA PHE A 37 5.97 0.14 -9.98
C PHE A 37 4.91 1.11 -9.46
N TYR A 38 5.28 2.38 -9.33
CA TYR A 38 4.38 3.47 -8.99
C TYR A 38 4.30 4.44 -10.15
N GLN A 39 3.07 4.83 -10.48
CA GLN A 39 2.80 5.86 -11.48
C GLN A 39 1.88 6.92 -10.86
N VAL A 40 2.33 8.16 -10.89
CA VAL A 40 1.52 9.30 -10.48
C VAL A 40 0.68 9.72 -11.68
N LEU A 41 -0.64 9.57 -11.53
CA LEU A 41 -1.59 9.94 -12.57
C LEU A 41 -1.97 11.42 -12.49
N TYR A 42 -1.98 11.98 -11.29
CA TYR A 42 -2.47 13.31 -11.02
C TYR A 42 -1.89 13.84 -9.71
N ASP A 43 -1.41 15.08 -9.73
CA ASP A 43 -0.90 15.80 -8.56
C ASP A 43 -1.24 17.30 -8.67
N ASP A 44 -1.95 17.82 -7.66
CA ASP A 44 -2.31 19.25 -7.52
C ASP A 44 -1.40 19.99 -6.53
N ILE A 45 -0.68 19.26 -5.69
CA ILE A 45 0.13 19.81 -4.59
C ILE A 45 1.51 20.23 -5.12
N GLY A 46 1.94 19.63 -6.23
CA GLY A 46 3.21 19.95 -6.89
C GLY A 46 4.39 19.34 -6.14
N PHE A 47 4.26 18.08 -5.75
CA PHE A 47 5.34 17.36 -5.07
C PHE A 47 6.54 17.15 -5.98
N THR A 48 7.73 17.13 -5.38
CA THR A 48 8.93 16.72 -6.09
C THR A 48 9.03 15.19 -6.16
N SER A 49 9.91 14.70 -7.03
CA SER A 49 10.12 13.27 -7.20
C SER A 49 10.48 12.58 -5.88
N ASP A 50 11.43 13.18 -5.16
CA ASP A 50 11.98 12.65 -3.92
C ASP A 50 10.92 12.64 -2.81
N ASP A 51 10.06 13.67 -2.76
CA ASP A 51 8.98 13.75 -1.77
C ASP A 51 7.99 12.59 -1.93
N ILE A 52 7.57 12.28 -3.17
CA ILE A 52 6.63 11.20 -3.44
C ILE A 52 7.27 9.84 -3.13
N GLN A 53 8.54 9.65 -3.51
CA GLN A 53 9.28 8.43 -3.21
C GLN A 53 9.41 8.21 -1.70
N GLN A 54 9.79 9.24 -0.95
CA GLN A 54 9.96 9.19 0.49
C GLN A 54 8.62 8.97 1.22
N LEU A 55 7.57 9.67 0.79
CA LEU A 55 6.22 9.48 1.30
C LEU A 55 5.77 8.02 1.11
N THR A 56 5.88 7.51 -0.12
CA THR A 56 5.49 6.13 -0.44
C THR A 56 6.28 5.12 0.40
N TYR A 57 7.58 5.35 0.57
CA TYR A 57 8.42 4.53 1.43
C TYR A 57 7.93 4.53 2.88
N TYR A 58 7.60 5.69 3.45
CA TYR A 58 7.07 5.77 4.82
C TYR A 58 5.72 5.09 4.97
N LEU A 59 4.80 5.22 4.00
CA LEU A 59 3.51 4.53 4.05
C LEU A 59 3.68 3.00 4.11
N CYS A 60 4.70 2.42 3.47
CA CYS A 60 5.00 0.99 3.56
C CYS A 60 5.45 0.52 4.96
N HIS A 61 5.86 1.45 5.84
CA HIS A 61 6.26 1.17 7.22
C HIS A 61 5.14 1.41 8.24
N THR A 62 4.00 1.95 7.81
CA THR A 62 2.89 2.34 8.71
C THR A 62 1.84 1.24 8.91
N ASP A 63 2.05 0.03 8.39
CA ASP A 63 1.08 -1.05 8.56
C ASP A 63 1.10 -1.60 10.00
N VAL A 64 -0.04 -1.58 10.67
CA VAL A 64 -0.19 -2.09 12.04
C VAL A 64 -0.30 -3.62 12.14
N ARG A 65 -0.49 -4.33 11.01
CA ARG A 65 -0.69 -5.79 11.00
C ARG A 65 0.60 -6.60 10.93
N CYS A 66 1.66 -5.99 10.40
CA CYS A 66 2.94 -6.66 10.18
C CYS A 66 4.06 -5.78 10.72
N THR A 67 4.95 -6.36 11.52
CA THR A 67 6.18 -5.68 11.98
C THR A 67 7.24 -5.58 10.89
N ASN A 68 7.02 -6.26 9.76
CA ASN A 68 7.87 -6.23 8.59
C ASN A 68 7.35 -5.24 7.57
N VAL A 69 8.27 -4.56 6.90
CA VAL A 69 7.97 -3.65 5.79
C VAL A 69 7.36 -4.45 4.64
N ILE A 70 6.27 -3.95 4.11
CA ILE A 70 5.56 -4.53 2.98
C ILE A 70 5.92 -3.81 1.68
N HIS A 71 5.82 -4.50 0.55
CA HIS A 71 6.12 -3.92 -0.78
C HIS A 71 5.08 -2.88 -1.24
N VAL A 72 3.88 -2.93 -0.68
CA VAL A 72 2.73 -2.08 -1.03
C VAL A 72 2.44 -1.11 0.12
N PRO A 73 1.94 0.11 -0.12
CA PRO A 73 1.57 1.04 0.93
C PRO A 73 0.47 0.47 1.84
N ALA A 74 0.51 0.79 3.13
CA ALA A 74 -0.51 0.41 4.11
C ALA A 74 -1.97 0.59 3.64
N PRO A 75 -2.40 1.73 3.04
CA PRO A 75 -3.80 1.89 2.60
C PRO A 75 -4.24 0.83 1.59
N ILE A 76 -3.39 0.54 0.61
CA ILE A 76 -3.69 -0.42 -0.46
C ILE A 76 -3.76 -1.82 0.13
N HIS A 77 -2.81 -2.17 1.02
CA HIS A 77 -2.82 -3.46 1.69
C HIS A 77 -4.09 -3.66 2.55
N TYR A 78 -4.63 -2.61 3.17
CA TYR A 78 -5.92 -2.70 3.88
C TYR A 78 -7.08 -2.93 2.92
N ALA A 79 -7.16 -2.17 1.83
CA ALA A 79 -8.21 -2.32 0.83
C ALA A 79 -8.25 -3.75 0.27
N THR A 80 -7.09 -4.30 -0.10
CA THR A 80 -7.00 -5.70 -0.57
C THR A 80 -7.50 -6.68 0.48
N CYS A 81 -7.11 -6.52 1.75
CA CYS A 81 -7.55 -7.43 2.81
C CYS A 81 -9.06 -7.37 3.09
N CYS A 82 -9.66 -6.20 2.95
CA CYS A 82 -11.12 -6.06 3.07
C CYS A 82 -11.83 -6.80 1.94
N VAL A 83 -11.40 -6.58 0.69
CA VAL A 83 -12.00 -7.24 -0.49
C VAL A 83 -11.88 -8.76 -0.41
N THR A 84 -10.71 -9.30 -0.05
CA THR A 84 -10.52 -10.76 0.07
C THR A 84 -11.35 -11.36 1.21
N SER A 85 -11.58 -10.60 2.28
CA SER A 85 -12.45 -11.03 3.38
C SER A 85 -13.91 -11.10 2.93
N ASP A 86 -14.35 -10.14 2.12
CA ASP A 86 -15.70 -10.09 1.56
C ASP A 86 -15.92 -11.19 0.50
N GLU A 87 -14.92 -11.51 -0.32
CA GLU A 87 -14.98 -12.63 -1.27
C GLU A 87 -15.02 -13.99 -0.57
N HIS A 88 -14.29 -14.17 0.52
CA HIS A 88 -14.37 -15.42 1.28
C HIS A 88 -15.75 -15.62 1.93
N LYS A 89 -16.40 -14.51 2.30
CA LYS A 89 -17.80 -14.49 2.74
C LYS A 89 -18.76 -14.80 1.60
N SER A 90 -18.56 -14.26 0.40
CA SER A 90 -19.47 -14.52 -0.73
C SER A 90 -19.51 -15.99 -1.17
N ILE A 91 -18.38 -16.72 -1.04
CA ILE A 91 -18.33 -18.17 -1.30
C ILE A 91 -19.11 -18.98 -0.24
N THR A 92 -19.20 -18.47 1.00
CA THR A 92 -20.01 -19.08 2.07
C THR A 92 -21.46 -18.58 2.10
N THR A 93 -21.76 -17.47 1.43
CA THR A 93 -23.08 -16.82 1.43
C THR A 93 -23.93 -17.27 0.23
N ASN A 94 -24.15 -18.58 0.10
CA ASN A 94 -25.32 -19.08 -0.62
C ASN A 94 -26.50 -19.41 0.32
N ASP A 95 -26.33 -19.32 1.63
CA ASP A 95 -27.43 -19.52 2.58
C ASP A 95 -27.53 -18.36 3.59
N SER A 96 -28.38 -17.41 3.24
CA SER A 96 -29.16 -16.57 4.15
C SER A 96 -28.46 -15.44 4.94
N ILE A 97 -29.00 -14.22 4.75
CA ILE A 97 -29.05 -13.08 5.70
C ILE A 97 -28.08 -11.91 5.44
N LEU A 98 -28.54 -11.01 4.59
CA LEU A 98 -28.05 -9.65 4.29
C LEU A 98 -28.15 -8.62 5.46
N ARG A 99 -27.95 -8.95 6.74
CA ARG A 99 -28.29 -7.96 7.81
C ARG A 99 -27.38 -7.71 9.04
N THR A 100 -26.19 -8.30 9.21
CA THR A 100 -25.48 -8.08 10.51
C THR A 100 -24.09 -7.42 10.49
N GLU A 101 -23.30 -7.43 9.42
CA GLU A 101 -21.87 -7.07 9.56
C GLU A 101 -21.47 -5.65 9.11
N ARG A 102 -22.31 -4.65 9.41
CA ARG A 102 -21.88 -3.23 9.36
C ARG A 102 -21.06 -2.81 10.59
N ALA A 103 -20.95 -3.65 11.62
CA ALA A 103 -20.27 -3.34 12.87
C ALA A 103 -18.75 -3.63 12.86
N ASP A 104 -18.28 -4.60 12.08
CA ASP A 104 -16.87 -5.03 12.16
C ASP A 104 -15.91 -4.20 11.29
N MET A 105 -16.42 -3.57 10.22
CA MET A 105 -15.63 -2.62 9.43
C MET A 105 -15.43 -1.28 10.16
N ALA A 106 -16.35 -0.88 11.04
CA ALA A 106 -16.30 0.40 11.74
C ALA A 106 -15.07 0.51 12.65
N CYS A 107 -14.73 -0.55 13.39
CA CYS A 107 -13.63 -0.55 14.36
C CYS A 107 -12.22 -0.37 13.72
N ARG A 108 -12.06 -0.67 12.42
CA ARG A 108 -10.75 -0.55 11.74
C ARG A 108 -10.53 0.78 11.01
N GLN A 109 -11.59 1.48 10.61
CA GLN A 109 -11.48 2.84 10.07
C GLN A 109 -10.93 3.84 11.11
N ASP A 110 -11.14 3.55 12.39
CA ASP A 110 -10.79 4.41 13.52
C ASP A 110 -9.27 4.54 13.69
N VAL A 111 -8.51 3.49 13.37
CA VAL A 111 -7.03 3.48 13.41
C VAL A 111 -6.46 4.42 12.34
N TRP A 112 -7.04 4.41 11.14
CA TRP A 112 -6.65 5.29 10.05
C TRP A 112 -6.95 6.76 10.35
N LYS A 113 -8.15 7.05 10.90
CA LYS A 113 -8.55 8.40 11.31
C LYS A 113 -7.70 8.97 12.45
N ASN A 114 -7.20 8.11 13.34
CA ASN A 114 -6.37 8.55 14.47
C ASN A 114 -4.89 8.76 14.08
N ASN A 115 -4.35 8.00 13.12
CA ASN A 115 -2.96 8.17 12.67
C ASN A 115 -2.77 9.38 11.73
N LEU A 116 -3.80 9.81 10.99
CA LEU A 116 -3.74 11.03 10.16
C LEU A 116 -3.82 12.34 10.97
N LYS A 117 -4.34 12.31 12.21
CA LYS A 117 -4.41 13.50 13.07
C LYS A 117 -3.05 13.97 13.60
N CYS A 118 -2.01 13.15 13.51
CA CYS A 118 -0.66 13.50 13.95
C CYS A 118 0.16 14.26 12.89
N PHE A 119 -0.41 14.51 11.70
CA PHE A 119 0.27 15.18 10.58
C PHE A 119 -0.15 16.66 10.38
N HIS A 120 -0.84 17.26 11.36
CA HIS A 120 -1.29 18.66 11.32
C HIS A 120 -0.64 19.53 12.39
#